data_AF-A0AAD8JHV2-F1
#
_entry.id   AF-A0AAD8JHV2-F1
#
_cell.length_a   1.000
_cell.length_b   1.000
_cell.length_c   1.000
_cell.angle_alpha   90.00
_cell.angle_beta   90.00
_cell.angle_gamma   90.00
#
_symmetry.space_group_name_H-M   'P 1'
#
loop_
_entity.id
_entity.type
_entity.pdbx_description
1 polymer ?
#
loop_
_entity_poly.entity_id
_entity_poly.type
_entity_poly.pdbx_seq_one_letter_code
_entity_poly.pdbx_strand_id
1 'polypeptide(L)'
;MDSSSSTLLCNPSFFQTKQIILPSQFIWPKDDLVNESYEELNEPLIDLAGFFSGNTGETIKAAELLHTACINHGFFQVTNHGVDEWVVSAAHREADALFKLRNDKKMSLKRKAGSIWGYSGAHSDLSDRIQYI
;
A
#
# COMPACT_ATOMS: atom_id res chain seq x y z
N MET A 1 11.62 20.82 33.42
CA MET A 1 11.26 21.54 32.19
C MET A 1 12.27 21.15 31.14
N ASP A 2 11.95 20.15 30.33
CA ASP A 2 12.58 20.05 29.02
C ASP A 2 11.53 19.46 28.08
N SER A 3 10.91 20.37 27.34
CA SER A 3 9.83 20.08 26.41
C SER A 3 10.49 19.67 25.11
N SER A 4 10.87 18.39 25.02
CA SER A 4 11.33 17.78 23.76
C SER A 4 10.17 17.81 22.78
N SER A 5 10.14 18.88 21.99
CA SER A 5 9.18 19.11 20.93
C SER A 5 9.37 18.00 19.90
N SER A 6 8.50 16.99 19.97
CA SER A 6 8.37 15.95 18.95
C SER A 6 7.94 16.64 17.66
N THR A 7 8.93 16.98 16.83
CA THR A 7 8.70 17.55 15.51
C THR A 7 7.91 16.52 14.71
N LEU A 8 6.63 16.79 14.49
CA LEU A 8 5.76 15.99 13.63
C LEU A 8 6.41 15.95 12.23
N LEU A 9 7.13 14.87 11.93
CA LEU A 9 7.79 14.66 10.63
C LEU A 9 6.80 14.59 9.45
N CYS A 10 5.51 14.44 9.75
CA CYS A 10 4.44 14.62 8.80
C CYS A 10 3.39 15.59 9.38
N ASN A 11 3.60 16.89 9.17
CA ASN A 11 2.55 17.89 9.40
C ASN A 11 1.63 17.91 8.16
N PRO A 12 0.35 17.51 8.25
CA PRO A 12 -0.56 17.49 7.11
C PRO A 12 -0.75 18.85 6.43
N SER A 13 -0.49 19.94 7.16
CA SER A 13 -0.52 21.31 6.64
C SER A 13 0.49 21.52 5.49
N PHE A 14 1.59 20.78 5.51
CA PHE A 14 2.67 20.86 4.52
C PHE A 14 2.18 20.47 3.10
N PHE A 15 1.26 19.51 3.02
CA PHE A 15 0.65 19.05 1.77
C PHE A 15 -0.55 19.89 1.33
N GLN A 16 -1.00 20.82 2.17
CA GLN A 16 -2.20 21.62 1.92
C GLN A 16 -1.89 22.91 1.15
N THR A 17 -0.61 23.31 1.12
CA THR A 17 -0.10 24.41 0.30
C THR A 17 0.62 23.87 -0.92
N LYS A 18 0.33 24.40 -2.12
CA LYS A 18 1.04 24.06 -3.35
C LYS A 18 2.48 24.58 -3.25
N GLN A 19 3.42 23.69 -2.92
CA GLN A 19 4.83 24.01 -2.88
C GLN A 19 5.46 23.81 -4.25
N ILE A 20 6.33 24.72 -4.66
CA ILE A 20 7.06 24.67 -5.93
C ILE A 20 8.32 23.79 -5.80
N ILE A 21 8.85 23.66 -4.58
CA ILE A 21 10.10 22.93 -4.29
C ILE A 21 9.75 21.68 -3.49
N LEU A 22 10.12 20.51 -4.02
CA LEU A 22 9.98 19.24 -3.31
C LEU A 22 11.01 19.17 -2.18
N PRO A 23 10.61 18.87 -0.93
CA PRO A 23 11.56 18.73 0.16
C PRO A 23 12.50 17.55 -0.06
N SER A 24 13.74 17.68 0.44
CA SER A 24 14.76 16.66 0.28
C SER A 24 14.36 15.30 0.87
N GLN A 25 13.53 15.25 1.92
CA GLN A 25 13.05 13.99 2.48
C GLN A 25 12.13 13.17 1.56
N PHE A 26 11.64 13.75 0.46
CA PHE A 26 10.86 13.04 -0.57
C PHE A 26 11.68 12.76 -1.83
N ILE A 27 12.96 13.13 -1.86
CA ILE A 27 13.87 12.84 -2.97
C ILE A 27 14.53 11.49 -2.69
N TRP A 28 14.37 10.54 -3.60
CA TRP A 28 14.99 9.23 -3.51
C TRP A 28 16.52 9.35 -3.67
N PRO A 29 17.33 8.69 -2.81
CA PRO A 29 18.79 8.68 -2.96
C PRO A 29 19.19 8.11 -4.32
N LYS A 30 20.23 8.70 -4.95
CA LYS A 30 20.71 8.25 -6.26
C LYS A 30 21.20 6.80 -6.24
N ASP A 31 21.76 6.37 -5.11
CA ASP A 31 22.27 5.01 -4.94
C ASP A 31 21.13 3.96 -4.87
N ASP A 32 19.91 4.39 -4.55
CA ASP A 32 18.71 3.54 -4.51
C ASP A 32 17.92 3.60 -5.83
N LEU A 33 18.38 4.39 -6.82
CA LEU A 33 17.79 4.38 -8.15
C LEU A 33 18.25 3.12 -8.87
N VAL A 34 17.31 2.22 -9.13
CA VAL A 34 17.57 1.02 -9.91
C VAL A 34 17.90 1.45 -11.34
N ASN A 35 19.07 1.07 -11.85
CA ASN A 35 19.42 1.23 -13.26
C ASN A 35 18.36 0.49 -14.09
N GLU A 36 17.71 1.20 -15.02
CA GLU A 36 16.51 0.76 -15.74
C GLU A 36 16.66 -0.65 -16.34
N SER A 37 16.16 -1.67 -15.66
CA SER A 37 15.91 -2.99 -16.22
C SER A 37 14.50 -2.97 -16.80
N TYR A 38 14.38 -2.78 -18.12
CA TYR A 38 13.11 -2.69 -18.86
C TYR A 38 12.45 -4.05 -19.11
N GLU A 39 12.69 -5.05 -18.28
CA GLU A 39 11.96 -6.30 -18.44
C GLU A 39 10.55 -6.08 -17.91
N GLU A 40 9.58 -6.01 -18.83
CA GLU A 40 8.16 -6.01 -18.48
C GLU A 40 7.87 -7.28 -17.67
N LEU A 41 7.28 -7.08 -16.50
CA LEU A 41 6.74 -8.19 -15.74
C LEU A 41 5.62 -8.82 -16.59
N ASN A 42 5.77 -10.10 -16.91
CA ASN A 42 4.79 -10.85 -17.67
C ASN A 42 3.97 -11.70 -16.69
N GLU A 43 3.16 -11.04 -15.87
CA GLU A 43 2.40 -11.73 -14.82
C GLU A 43 1.16 -12.44 -15.38
N PRO A 44 0.86 -13.67 -14.92
CA PRO A 44 -0.34 -14.35 -15.34
C PRO A 44 -1.59 -13.77 -14.65
N LEU A 45 -2.67 -13.65 -15.41
CA LEU A 45 -4.03 -13.49 -14.89
C LEU A 45 -4.63 -14.86 -14.61
N ILE A 46 -4.94 -15.14 -13.34
CA ILE A 46 -5.46 -16.43 -12.88
C ILE A 46 -6.97 -16.36 -12.76
N ASP A 47 -7.68 -17.18 -13.53
CA ASP A 47 -9.15 -17.29 -13.46
C ASP A 47 -9.56 -18.39 -12.47
N LEU A 48 -10.34 -18.03 -11.45
CA LEU A 48 -10.85 -18.95 -10.43
C LEU A 48 -12.29 -19.42 -10.69
N ALA A 49 -12.95 -19.02 -11.79
CA ALA A 49 -14.32 -19.45 -12.08
C ALA A 49 -14.48 -20.97 -12.07
N GLY A 50 -13.55 -21.67 -12.75
CA GLY A 50 -13.54 -23.13 -12.82
C GLY A 50 -13.30 -23.82 -11.48
N PHE A 51 -12.54 -23.19 -10.58
CA PHE A 51 -12.39 -23.66 -9.21
C PHE A 51 -13.71 -23.59 -8.44
N PHE A 52 -14.41 -22.46 -8.51
CA PHE A 52 -15.70 -22.29 -7.83
C PHE A 52 -16.82 -23.13 -8.45
N SER A 53 -16.73 -23.48 -9.73
CA SER A 53 -17.71 -24.37 -10.38
C SER A 53 -17.40 -25.86 -10.21
N GLY A 54 -16.31 -26.23 -9.53
CA GLY A 54 -15.90 -27.62 -9.35
C GLY A 54 -15.31 -28.30 -10.59
N ASN A 55 -14.84 -27.52 -11.57
CA ASN A 55 -14.16 -28.05 -12.75
C ASN A 55 -12.70 -28.40 -12.40
N THR A 56 -12.41 -29.70 -12.31
CA THR A 56 -11.07 -30.20 -11.97
C THR A 56 -9.98 -29.74 -12.95
N GLY A 57 -10.28 -29.69 -14.26
CA GLY A 57 -9.29 -29.31 -15.28
C GLY A 57 -8.89 -27.84 -15.17
N GLU A 58 -9.88 -26.96 -15.01
CA GLU A 58 -9.64 -25.52 -14.82
C GLU A 58 -8.97 -25.23 -13.47
N THR A 59 -9.33 -25.99 -12.43
CA THR A 59 -8.67 -25.92 -11.11
C THR A 59 -7.19 -26.25 -11.21
N ILE A 60 -6.83 -27.34 -11.90
CA ILE A 60 -5.42 -27.74 -12.09
C ILE A 60 -4.67 -26.64 -12.85
N LYS A 61 -5.25 -26.12 -13.94
CA LYS A 61 -4.64 -25.03 -14.73
C LYS A 61 -4.40 -23.78 -13.88
N ALA A 62 -5.37 -23.37 -13.07
CA ALA A 62 -5.22 -22.22 -12.17
C ALA A 62 -4.10 -22.44 -11.14
N ALA A 63 -4.00 -23.65 -10.57
CA ALA A 63 -2.94 -24.01 -9.62
C ALA A 63 -1.54 -24.01 -10.27
N GLU A 64 -1.40 -24.49 -11.49
CA GLU A 64 -0.13 -24.49 -12.24
C GLU A 64 0.34 -23.06 -12.56
N LEU A 65 -0.57 -22.18 -12.96
CA LEU A 65 -0.28 -20.75 -13.18
C LEU A 65 0.14 -20.07 -11.89
N LEU A 66 -0.58 -20.33 -10.79
CA LEU A 66 -0.25 -19.80 -9.46
C LEU A 66 1.15 -20.25 -9.02
N HIS A 67 1.46 -21.54 -9.15
CA HIS A 67 2.78 -22.07 -8.81
C HIS A 67 3.88 -21.39 -9.63
N THR A 68 3.70 -21.29 -10.95
CA THR A 68 4.68 -20.65 -11.85
C THR A 68 4.91 -19.19 -11.47
N ALA A 69 3.85 -18.44 -11.20
CA ALA A 69 3.95 -17.03 -10.79
C ALA A 69 4.70 -16.88 -9.46
N CYS A 70 4.39 -17.72 -8.48
CA CYS A 70 5.05 -17.72 -7.17
C CYS A 70 6.54 -18.01 -7.25
N ILE A 71 6.96 -18.93 -8.12
CA ILE A 71 8.39 -19.30 -8.27
C ILE A 71 9.16 -18.26 -9.07
N ASN A 72 8.56 -17.67 -10.11
CA ASN A 72 9.28 -16.76 -11.00
C ASN A 72 9.33 -15.31 -10.49
N HIS A 73 8.18 -14.76 -10.07
CA HIS A 73 8.05 -13.33 -9.78
C HIS A 73 7.47 -13.03 -8.40
N GLY A 74 6.76 -13.98 -7.77
CA GLY A 74 6.05 -13.76 -6.51
C GLY A 74 4.83 -12.85 -6.65
N PHE A 75 4.36 -12.59 -7.87
CA PHE A 75 3.25 -11.68 -8.18
C PHE A 75 2.36 -12.24 -9.28
N PHE A 76 1.04 -12.04 -9.15
CA PHE A 76 0.01 -12.44 -10.11
C PHE A 76 -1.29 -11.68 -9.84
N GLN A 77 -2.16 -11.66 -10.85
CA GLN A 77 -3.51 -11.11 -10.72
C GLN A 77 -4.54 -12.24 -10.71
N VAL A 78 -5.70 -12.01 -10.08
CA VAL A 78 -6.78 -13.01 -9.99
C VAL A 78 -8.09 -12.39 -10.47
N THR A 79 -8.85 -13.13 -11.28
CA THR A 79 -10.22 -12.80 -11.69
C THR A 79 -11.19 -13.90 -11.27
N ASN A 80 -12.50 -13.57 -11.28
CA ASN A 80 -13.57 -14.47 -10.83
C ASN A 80 -13.30 -15.05 -9.43
N HIS A 81 -12.71 -14.25 -8.54
CA HIS A 81 -12.30 -14.64 -7.18
C HIS A 81 -13.47 -14.84 -6.20
N GLY A 82 -14.71 -14.66 -6.65
CA GLY A 82 -15.92 -14.87 -5.84
C GLY A 82 -16.20 -13.78 -4.81
N VAL A 83 -15.45 -12.67 -4.82
CA VAL A 83 -15.77 -11.49 -4.00
C VAL A 83 -16.73 -10.63 -4.80
N ASP A 84 -17.85 -10.25 -4.19
CA ASP A 84 -18.87 -9.42 -4.81
C ASP A 84 -18.29 -8.03 -5.19
N GLU A 85 -18.55 -7.58 -6.41
CA GLU A 85 -18.11 -6.30 -6.93
C GLU A 85 -18.56 -5.12 -6.07
N TRP A 86 -19.73 -5.22 -5.42
CA TRP A 86 -20.19 -4.23 -4.47
C TRP A 86 -19.23 -4.06 -3.28
N VAL A 87 -18.63 -5.15 -2.78
CA VAL A 87 -17.67 -5.08 -1.66
C VAL A 87 -16.42 -4.32 -2.08
N VAL A 88 -15.90 -4.62 -3.28
CA VAL A 88 -14.74 -3.92 -3.85
C VAL A 88 -15.04 -2.44 -4.03
N SER A 89 -16.16 -2.12 -4.68
CA SER A 89 -16.61 -0.74 -4.90
C SER A 89 -16.84 0.02 -3.59
N ALA A 90 -17.46 -0.62 -2.60
CA ALA A 90 -17.67 -0.03 -1.28
C ALA A 90 -16.34 0.25 -0.58
N ALA A 91 -15.39 -0.69 -0.60
CA ALA A 91 -14.06 -0.49 -0.02
C ALA A 91 -13.34 0.72 -0.63
N HIS A 92 -13.34 0.84 -1.96
CA HIS A 92 -12.78 2.01 -2.65
C HIS A 92 -13.49 3.31 -2.25
N ARG A 93 -14.82 3.31 -2.23
CA ARG A 93 -15.62 4.49 -1.87
C ARG A 93 -15.34 4.95 -0.43
N GLU A 94 -15.30 4.02 0.53
CA GLU A 94 -15.05 4.37 1.93
C GLU A 94 -13.60 4.80 2.16
N ALA A 95 -12.62 4.19 1.48
CA ALA A 95 -11.24 4.65 1.50
C ALA A 95 -11.12 6.10 0.97
N ASP A 96 -11.73 6.38 -0.19
CA ASP A 96 -11.80 7.72 -0.77
C ASP A 96 -12.45 8.73 0.19
N ALA A 97 -13.57 8.35 0.80
CA ALA A 97 -14.28 9.19 1.75
C ALA A 97 -13.40 9.52 2.96
N LEU A 98 -12.67 8.54 3.51
CA LEU A 98 -11.74 8.73 4.62
C LEU A 98 -10.64 9.74 4.27
N PHE A 99 -9.99 9.62 3.10
CA PHE A 99 -8.89 10.51 2.72
C PHE A 99 -9.36 11.92 2.35
N LYS A 100 -10.62 12.08 1.91
CA LYS A 100 -11.30 13.38 1.68
C LYS A 100 -11.74 14.09 2.96
N LEU A 101 -11.74 13.42 4.12
CA LEU A 101 -12.01 14.09 5.39
C LEU A 101 -11.00 15.21 5.66
N ARG A 102 -11.44 16.23 6.41
CA ARG A 102 -10.56 17.29 6.91
C ARG A 102 -9.43 16.70 7.77
N ASN A 103 -8.28 17.37 7.77
CA ASN A 103 -7.11 16.92 8.51
C ASN A 103 -7.37 16.74 10.01
N ASP A 104 -8.17 17.59 10.66
CA ASP A 104 -8.51 17.42 12.09
C ASP A 104 -9.20 16.07 12.37
N LYS A 105 -10.09 15.63 11.47
CA LYS A 105 -10.77 14.34 11.58
C LYS A 105 -9.81 13.17 11.31
N LYS A 106 -8.97 13.26 10.27
CA LYS A 106 -7.96 12.22 9.99
C LYS A 106 -6.96 12.08 11.15
N MET A 107 -6.52 13.19 11.73
CA MET A 107 -5.58 13.19 12.85
C MET A 107 -6.19 12.70 14.16
N SER A 108 -7.52 12.76 14.33
CA SER A 108 -8.19 12.09 15.46
C SER A 108 -8.06 10.56 15.42
N LEU A 109 -7.77 10.00 14.24
CA LEU A 109 -7.51 8.58 14.01
C LEU A 109 -6.01 8.24 14.04
N LYS A 110 -5.14 9.17 14.44
CA LYS A 110 -3.68 9.00 14.39
C LYS A 110 -3.26 7.73 15.13
N ARG A 111 -2.33 6.99 14.50
CA ARG A 111 -1.68 5.83 15.13
C ARG A 111 -1.03 6.21 16.47
N LYS A 112 -1.34 5.44 17.52
CA LYS A 112 -0.76 5.65 18.87
C LYS A 112 0.61 4.99 18.96
N ALA A 113 1.48 5.52 19.81
CA ALA A 113 2.78 4.92 20.10
C ALA A 113 2.61 3.46 20.57
N GLY A 114 3.42 2.55 20.03
CA GLY A 114 3.32 1.11 20.30
C GLY A 114 2.13 0.40 19.60
N SER A 115 1.29 1.11 18.85
CA SER A 115 0.23 0.52 18.04
C SER A 115 0.62 0.48 16.57
N ILE A 116 0.20 -0.58 15.87
CA ILE A 116 0.32 -0.69 14.41
C ILE A 116 -0.92 -0.17 13.68
N TRP A 117 -1.96 0.24 14.41
CA TRP A 117 -3.27 0.64 13.86
C TRP A 117 -3.49 2.14 13.95
N GLY A 118 -4.04 2.71 12.88
CA GLY A 118 -4.46 4.11 12.81
C GLY A 118 -3.88 4.86 11.61
N TYR A 119 -4.29 6.11 11.47
CA TYR A 119 -3.82 7.01 10.43
C TYR A 119 -2.37 7.42 10.67
N SER A 120 -1.51 7.24 9.67
CA SER A 120 -0.11 7.65 9.68
C SER A 120 0.25 8.18 8.28
N GLY A 121 1.22 9.09 8.21
CA GLY A 121 1.87 9.42 6.95
C GLY A 121 2.97 8.40 6.64
N ALA A 122 3.29 8.22 5.36
CA ALA A 122 4.34 7.28 4.93
C ALA A 122 5.70 7.53 5.60
N HIS A 123 5.97 8.76 6.06
CA HIS A 123 7.23 9.17 6.67
C HIS A 123 7.19 9.32 8.20
N SER A 124 6.07 9.04 8.88
CA SER A 124 6.00 9.14 10.35
C SER A 124 6.58 7.94 11.09
N ASP A 125 6.86 6.83 10.39
CA ASP A 125 7.19 5.56 11.02
C ASP A 125 8.67 5.16 10.92
N LEU A 126 9.45 5.82 10.03
CA LEU A 126 10.89 5.56 9.92
C LEU A 126 11.66 6.02 11.16
N SER A 127 11.14 7.00 11.89
CA SER A 127 11.78 7.60 13.07
C SER A 127 11.63 6.74 14.33
N ASP A 128 10.51 6.04 14.45
CA ASP A 128 10.21 5.22 15.63
C ASP A 128 11.02 3.90 15.63
N ARG A 129 11.55 3.45 14.48
CA ARG A 129 12.42 2.26 14.37
C ARG A 129 13.89 2.53 14.68
N ILE A 130 14.36 3.78 14.68
CA ILE A 130 15.78 4.11 14.89
C ILE A 130 16.10 4.38 16.38
N GLN A 131 15.12 4.38 17.28
CA GLN A 131 15.39 4.51 18.73
C GLN A 131 15.76 3.21 19.44
N TYR A 132 15.90 2.10 18.71
CA TYR A 132 16.22 0.77 19.27
C TYR A 132 17.43 0.08 18.61
N ILE A 133 18.32 0.84 17.95
CA ILE A 133 19.67 0.38 17.60
C ILE A 133 20.68 1.40 18.14
#